data_AF-A0A8K0K376-F1
#
_entry.id   AF-A0A8K0K376-F1
#
_cell.length_a   1.000
_cell.length_b   1.000
_cell.length_c   1.000
_cell.angle_alpha   90.00
_cell.angle_beta   90.00
_cell.angle_gamma   90.00
#
_symmetry.space_group_name_H-M   'P 1'
#
loop_
_entity.id
_entity.type
_entity.pdbx_description
1 polymer ?
#
loop_
_entity_poly.entity_id
_entity_poly.type
_entity_poly.pdbx_seq_one_letter_code
_entity_poly.pdbx_strand_id
1 'polypeptide(L)'
;MSKPAESKPPTPAAEAPKPVVPEATDPVKTGKPVKKTIIKPKHSTSISFDITNKTALSDLAKKYNPPTPPAEVQPPTTKSDYFEKLDVAIRMELDHGQTHTIDVQPDLRFPFQYFLYNVSNKYPDLTTKSHPFVSTFTLVAYQQILFNSFLLICDLYSRDQASFFAQRYKNVSQKMDLLTKLLDCHIPQELELLLSQLAPTYDPQRKLMTFVPSLAGFDFNLDLGRIVPPQMMILAHHLLASVRTNSEPETILRTFYAAPILTVNEVVYTPSHFLGAYFDINQRPTNHPNWLNSRFENVFNPVIGRALIQRPTLAKARMIPSAYDAPEDIDPYEFLLAFSEDNIGWIELE
;
A
#
# COMPACT_ATOMS: atom_id res chain seq x y z
N MET A 1 -14.49 58.89 -1.71
CA MET A 1 -15.90 59.20 -1.45
C MET A 1 -16.53 57.98 -0.79
N SER A 2 -16.70 58.08 0.52
CA SER A 2 -17.20 57.04 1.40
C SER A 2 -18.69 57.24 1.62
N LYS A 3 -19.50 56.19 1.57
CA LYS A 3 -20.73 56.07 2.35
C LYS A 3 -20.84 54.64 2.91
N PRO A 4 -20.89 54.48 4.24
CA PRO A 4 -21.10 53.20 4.93
C PRO A 4 -22.55 53.07 5.44
N ALA A 5 -23.01 51.83 5.59
CA ALA A 5 -24.09 51.36 6.48
C ALA A 5 -24.32 49.87 6.15
N GLU A 6 -24.59 48.92 7.05
CA GLU A 6 -25.17 49.03 8.38
C GLU A 6 -24.87 47.72 9.15
N SER A 7 -24.35 47.85 10.38
CA SER A 7 -24.08 46.76 11.31
C SER A 7 -25.35 46.40 12.10
N LYS A 8 -25.80 45.15 12.03
CA LYS A 8 -26.86 44.63 12.90
C LYS A 8 -26.36 44.42 14.34
N PRO A 9 -27.15 44.80 15.37
CA PRO A 9 -26.81 44.55 16.77
C PRO A 9 -27.06 43.08 17.18
N PRO A 10 -26.32 42.56 18.19
CA PRO A 10 -26.45 41.18 18.65
C PRO A 10 -27.65 40.99 19.58
N THR A 11 -28.34 39.87 19.38
CA THR A 11 -29.44 39.39 20.23
C THR A 11 -28.90 38.94 21.60
N PRO A 12 -29.58 39.28 22.73
CA PRO A 12 -29.10 38.99 24.07
C PRO A 12 -29.20 37.51 24.46
N ALA A 13 -28.24 37.08 25.28
CA ALA A 13 -28.13 35.75 25.89
C ALA A 13 -29.30 35.45 26.84
N ALA A 14 -29.92 34.29 26.66
CA ALA A 14 -30.91 33.74 27.57
C ALA A 14 -30.24 32.88 28.65
N GLU A 15 -30.25 33.46 29.85
CA GLU A 15 -30.30 32.93 31.22
C GLU A 15 -30.17 31.40 31.47
N ALA A 16 -29.18 31.06 32.30
CA ALA A 16 -28.98 29.74 32.90
C ALA A 16 -29.98 29.48 34.06
N PRO A 17 -30.55 28.27 34.20
CA PRO A 17 -31.28 27.89 35.40
C PRO A 17 -30.35 27.56 36.58
N LYS A 18 -30.78 28.04 37.75
CA LYS A 18 -30.14 27.99 39.09
C LYS A 18 -30.13 26.59 39.75
N PRO A 19 -29.35 26.40 40.84
CA PRO A 19 -28.93 25.10 41.36
C PRO A 19 -29.96 24.44 42.29
N VAL A 20 -29.91 23.10 42.35
CA VAL A 20 -30.64 22.27 43.32
C VAL A 20 -29.70 21.93 44.48
N VAL A 21 -30.15 22.20 45.72
CA VAL A 21 -29.47 21.96 47.02
C VAL A 21 -30.55 21.36 47.96
N PRO A 22 -30.23 20.51 48.96
CA PRO A 22 -30.67 19.13 49.05
C PRO A 22 -31.78 18.92 50.11
N GLU A 23 -32.38 17.74 50.13
CA GLU A 23 -33.31 17.33 51.20
C GLU A 23 -32.71 16.20 52.06
N ALA A 24 -33.08 16.21 53.33
CA ALA A 24 -32.35 15.67 54.47
C ALA A 24 -32.64 14.19 54.82
N THR A 25 -31.68 13.60 55.55
CA THR A 25 -31.66 12.47 56.51
C THR A 25 -32.98 12.26 57.30
N ASP A 26 -33.45 11.08 57.74
CA ASP A 26 -32.90 9.93 58.53
C ASP A 26 -34.09 8.93 58.82
N PRO A 27 -34.05 7.81 59.63
CA PRO A 27 -32.97 7.17 60.41
C PRO A 27 -32.87 5.60 60.37
N VAL A 28 -31.75 5.14 60.94
CA VAL A 28 -31.30 3.85 61.52
C VAL A 28 -32.36 2.89 62.13
N LYS A 29 -32.19 1.56 61.90
CA LYS A 29 -32.52 0.48 62.87
C LYS A 29 -31.52 -0.68 62.88
N THR A 30 -31.32 -1.21 64.08
CA THR A 30 -30.28 -2.09 64.64
C THR A 30 -30.51 -3.62 64.52
N GLY A 31 -29.43 -4.37 64.24
CA GLY A 31 -28.87 -5.48 65.06
C GLY A 31 -29.54 -6.88 65.18
N LYS A 32 -28.79 -7.97 64.88
CA LYS A 32 -28.23 -8.99 65.83
C LYS A 32 -27.76 -10.31 65.13
N PRO A 33 -26.84 -11.10 65.75
CA PRO A 33 -26.01 -12.12 65.08
C PRO A 33 -26.50 -13.57 65.26
N VAL A 34 -26.07 -14.49 64.37
CA VAL A 34 -26.40 -15.94 64.43
C VAL A 34 -25.22 -16.78 64.94
N LYS A 35 -25.54 -17.65 65.90
CA LYS A 35 -24.65 -18.56 66.67
C LYS A 35 -24.17 -19.77 65.86
N LYS A 36 -22.95 -20.23 66.17
CA LYS A 36 -22.39 -21.54 65.84
C LYS A 36 -23.16 -22.66 66.56
N THR A 37 -23.47 -23.75 65.85
CA THR A 37 -23.87 -25.02 66.46
C THR A 37 -22.93 -26.12 65.99
N ILE A 38 -22.19 -26.69 66.93
CA ILE A 38 -21.33 -27.87 66.79
C ILE A 38 -22.18 -29.08 67.18
N ILE A 39 -22.26 -30.11 66.34
CA ILE A 39 -22.76 -31.44 66.74
C ILE A 39 -21.69 -32.48 66.41
N LYS A 40 -21.29 -33.21 67.45
CA LYS A 40 -20.25 -34.26 67.47
C LYS A 40 -20.72 -35.56 66.80
N PRO A 41 -19.78 -36.42 66.34
CA PRO A 41 -20.06 -37.58 65.50
C PRO A 41 -20.52 -38.81 66.31
N LYS A 42 -21.42 -39.62 65.73
CA LYS A 42 -21.69 -40.99 66.19
C LYS A 42 -20.72 -41.94 65.50
N HIS A 43 -19.78 -42.50 66.26
CA HIS A 43 -18.98 -43.64 65.85
C HIS A 43 -19.84 -44.92 65.91
N SER A 44 -20.02 -45.56 64.75
CA SER A 44 -20.27 -47.00 64.67
C SER A 44 -19.21 -47.56 63.72
N THR A 45 -18.22 -48.21 64.32
CA THR A 45 -17.14 -48.92 63.64
C THR A 45 -17.50 -50.39 63.55
N SER A 46 -17.98 -50.82 62.39
CA SER A 46 -17.64 -52.11 61.79
C SER A 46 -18.41 -52.27 60.48
N ILE A 47 -17.73 -52.07 59.35
CA ILE A 47 -18.18 -52.67 58.09
C ILE A 47 -17.08 -53.64 57.68
N SER A 48 -17.45 -54.92 57.68
CA SER A 48 -16.70 -56.04 57.13
C SER A 48 -16.29 -55.76 55.69
N PHE A 49 -15.00 -55.86 55.40
CA PHE A 49 -14.43 -55.51 54.10
C PHE A 49 -14.41 -56.74 53.20
N ASP A 50 -15.05 -56.63 52.02
CA ASP A 50 -15.00 -57.64 50.98
C ASP A 50 -13.85 -57.31 50.01
N ILE A 51 -12.78 -58.10 50.06
CA ILE A 51 -11.49 -57.86 49.38
C ILE A 51 -11.60 -58.04 47.84
N THR A 52 -12.77 -58.44 47.35
CA THR A 52 -13.02 -58.66 45.92
C THR A 52 -13.42 -57.38 45.15
N ASN A 53 -13.73 -56.28 45.85
CA ASN A 53 -14.20 -55.05 45.19
C ASN A 53 -13.05 -54.08 44.85
N LYS A 54 -12.62 -54.09 43.58
CA LYS A 54 -11.48 -53.28 43.08
C LYS A 54 -11.65 -51.76 43.25
N THR A 55 -12.88 -51.26 43.36
CA THR A 55 -13.16 -49.83 43.59
C THR A 55 -12.90 -49.40 45.04
N ALA A 56 -13.11 -50.29 46.01
CA ALA A 56 -12.84 -49.97 47.42
C ALA A 56 -11.33 -49.86 47.72
N LEU A 57 -10.50 -50.61 46.98
CA LEU A 57 -9.04 -50.53 47.05
C LEU A 57 -8.48 -49.26 46.38
N SER A 58 -9.07 -48.82 45.26
CA SER A 58 -8.61 -47.60 44.55
C SER A 58 -8.93 -46.31 45.32
N ASP A 59 -10.04 -46.28 46.05
CA ASP A 59 -10.39 -45.13 46.88
C ASP A 59 -9.58 -45.06 48.18
N LEU A 60 -9.08 -46.19 48.67
CA LEU A 60 -8.13 -46.23 49.78
C LEU A 60 -6.75 -45.73 49.34
N ALA A 61 -6.29 -46.08 48.13
CA ALA A 61 -5.05 -45.56 47.55
C ALA A 61 -5.07 -44.03 47.36
N LYS A 62 -6.22 -43.45 46.97
CA LYS A 62 -6.38 -41.98 46.90
C LYS A 62 -6.29 -41.30 48.26
N LYS A 63 -6.68 -41.99 49.34
CA LYS A 63 -6.73 -41.44 50.71
C LYS A 63 -5.34 -41.33 51.37
N TYR A 64 -4.35 -42.08 50.88
CA TYR A 64 -2.98 -42.11 51.43
C TYR A 64 -1.93 -41.52 50.49
N ASN A 65 -2.33 -40.90 49.38
CA ASN A 65 -1.38 -40.13 48.57
C ASN A 65 -0.92 -38.88 49.33
N PRO A 66 0.39 -38.59 49.40
CA PRO A 66 0.90 -37.38 50.03
C PRO A 66 0.38 -36.13 49.29
N PRO A 67 0.04 -35.04 50.01
CA PRO A 67 -0.49 -33.84 49.37
C PRO A 67 0.56 -33.22 48.45
N THR A 68 0.14 -32.91 47.22
CA THR A 68 0.93 -32.16 46.23
C THR A 68 1.44 -30.86 46.85
N PRO A 69 2.70 -30.46 46.65
CA PRO A 69 3.18 -29.17 47.15
C PRO A 69 2.29 -28.03 46.64
N PRO A 70 2.02 -27.00 47.48
CA PRO A 70 1.14 -25.91 47.10
C PRO A 70 1.66 -25.23 45.83
N ALA A 71 0.80 -25.15 44.81
CA ALA A 71 1.10 -24.43 43.59
C ALA A 71 1.51 -22.98 43.92
N GLU A 72 2.57 -22.49 43.26
CA GLU A 72 2.96 -21.08 43.33
C GLU A 72 1.71 -20.21 43.13
N VAL A 73 1.46 -19.31 44.09
CA VAL A 73 0.35 -18.36 44.02
C VAL A 73 0.66 -17.43 42.85
N GLN A 74 0.06 -17.71 41.69
CA GLN A 74 0.10 -16.77 40.58
C GLN A 74 -0.44 -15.43 41.08
N PRO A 75 0.24 -14.30 40.78
CA PRO A 75 -0.24 -13.00 41.19
C PRO A 75 -1.69 -12.83 40.70
N PRO A 76 -2.57 -12.24 41.51
CA PRO A 76 -3.98 -12.10 41.16
C PRO A 76 -4.07 -11.37 39.82
N THR A 77 -4.64 -12.04 38.82
CA THR A 77 -4.89 -11.44 37.51
C THR A 77 -5.76 -10.20 37.70
N THR A 78 -5.25 -9.06 37.27
CA THR A 78 -5.92 -7.77 37.38
C THR A 78 -7.27 -7.86 36.67
N LYS A 79 -8.38 -7.81 37.43
CA LYS A 79 -9.75 -8.00 36.91
C LYS A 79 -10.25 -6.90 35.98
N SER A 80 -9.43 -5.92 35.66
CA SER A 80 -9.79 -4.88 34.70
C SER A 80 -8.54 -4.22 34.17
N ASP A 81 -8.23 -4.47 32.92
CA ASP A 81 -7.36 -3.57 32.18
C ASP A 81 -8.09 -2.23 32.01
N TYR A 82 -7.38 -1.12 32.18
CA TYR A 82 -7.92 0.22 31.94
C TYR A 82 -8.42 0.34 30.49
N PHE A 83 -7.72 -0.29 29.55
CA PHE A 83 -8.09 -0.29 28.14
C PHE A 83 -9.34 -1.14 27.85
N GLU A 84 -9.52 -2.27 28.54
CA GLU A 84 -10.77 -3.06 28.46
C GLU A 84 -11.97 -2.27 28.99
N LYS A 85 -11.78 -1.47 30.04
CA LYS A 85 -12.84 -0.59 30.60
C LYS A 85 -13.15 0.61 29.72
N LEU A 86 -12.17 1.08 28.95
CA LEU A 86 -12.34 2.21 28.04
C LEU A 86 -13.22 1.82 26.85
N ASP A 87 -13.17 0.54 26.45
CA ASP A 87 -14.02 -0.07 25.42
C ASP A 87 -14.14 0.83 24.18
N VAL A 88 -12.98 1.32 23.72
CA VAL A 88 -12.88 2.34 22.65
C VAL A 88 -13.58 1.87 21.38
N ALA A 89 -13.53 0.55 21.11
CA ALA A 89 -14.14 -0.07 19.95
C ALA A 89 -15.68 0.02 19.96
N ILE A 90 -16.32 -0.02 21.14
CA ILE A 90 -17.78 0.03 21.29
C ILE A 90 -18.25 1.47 21.59
N ARG A 91 -17.43 2.28 22.28
CA ARG A 91 -17.85 3.62 22.74
C ARG A 91 -17.59 4.76 21.76
N MET A 92 -16.89 4.52 20.66
CA MET A 92 -16.95 5.43 19.51
C MET A 92 -18.19 5.15 18.67
N GLU A 93 -19.35 5.21 19.30
CA GLU A 93 -20.62 5.32 18.60
C GLU A 93 -20.81 6.78 18.24
N LEU A 94 -20.72 7.07 16.94
CA LEU A 94 -21.49 8.06 16.15
C LEU A 94 -20.66 8.38 14.88
N ASP A 95 -20.47 7.38 13.99
CA ASP A 95 -20.03 7.61 12.61
C ASP A 95 -21.21 8.17 11.79
N HIS A 96 -21.75 9.32 12.22
CA HIS A 96 -22.76 10.08 11.48
C HIS A 96 -22.11 11.35 10.93
N GLY A 97 -21.38 11.20 9.83
CA GLY A 97 -20.67 12.27 9.14
C GLY A 97 -20.59 11.98 7.65
N GLN A 98 -20.00 12.90 6.90
CA GLN A 98 -19.67 12.65 5.50
C GLN A 98 -18.48 11.71 5.42
N THR A 99 -18.52 10.78 4.46
CA THR A 99 -17.35 9.97 4.09
C THR A 99 -16.22 10.90 3.64
N HIS A 100 -15.02 10.66 4.14
CA HIS A 100 -13.84 11.42 3.78
C HIS A 100 -12.79 10.49 3.18
N THR A 101 -12.39 10.78 1.95
CA THR A 101 -11.34 10.04 1.25
C THR A 101 -10.01 10.73 1.48
N ILE A 102 -9.03 9.97 1.98
CA ILE A 102 -7.63 10.36 2.03
C ILE A 102 -6.92 9.67 0.86
N ASP A 103 -6.43 10.47 -0.07
CA ASP A 103 -5.61 10.00 -1.18
C ASP A 103 -4.20 9.66 -0.70
N VAL A 104 -3.81 8.41 -0.90
CA VAL A 104 -2.49 7.89 -0.54
C VAL A 104 -1.67 7.73 -1.81
N GLN A 105 -0.74 8.65 -2.04
CA GLN A 105 0.16 8.59 -3.18
C GLN A 105 1.42 7.78 -2.83
N PRO A 106 1.68 6.65 -3.52
CA PRO A 106 2.85 5.84 -3.24
C PRO A 106 4.14 6.47 -3.80
N ASP A 107 5.25 6.26 -3.10
CA ASP A 107 6.58 6.50 -3.64
C ASP A 107 6.98 5.36 -4.58
N LEU A 108 6.93 5.59 -5.89
CA LEU A 108 7.09 4.57 -6.92
C LEU A 108 8.52 4.01 -7.00
N ARG A 109 9.50 4.64 -6.34
CA ARG A 109 10.89 4.14 -6.29
C ARG A 109 10.99 2.76 -5.65
N PHE A 110 10.21 2.50 -4.60
CA PHE A 110 10.27 1.22 -3.88
C PHE A 110 9.63 0.08 -4.67
N PRO A 111 8.37 0.20 -5.18
CA PRO A 111 7.81 -0.78 -6.09
C PRO A 111 8.70 -1.03 -7.30
N PHE A 112 9.28 0.01 -7.90
CA PHE A 112 10.18 -0.14 -9.03
C PHE A 112 11.39 -1.03 -8.73
N GLN A 113 12.02 -0.88 -7.57
CA GLN A 113 13.13 -1.76 -7.18
C GLN A 113 12.69 -3.20 -6.92
N TYR A 114 11.50 -3.38 -6.34
CA TYR A 114 10.92 -4.70 -6.17
C TYR A 114 10.70 -5.39 -7.52
N PHE A 115 10.20 -4.67 -8.53
CA PHE A 115 10.02 -5.19 -9.90
C PHE A 115 11.36 -5.55 -10.54
N LEU A 116 12.36 -4.66 -10.47
CA LEU A 116 13.71 -4.92 -10.98
C LEU A 116 14.29 -6.20 -10.38
N TYR A 117 14.21 -6.36 -9.05
CA TYR A 117 14.72 -7.54 -8.36
C TYR A 117 14.03 -8.82 -8.82
N ASN A 118 12.70 -8.88 -8.75
CA ASN A 118 11.94 -10.09 -9.07
C ASN A 118 12.07 -10.50 -10.54
N VAL A 119 11.96 -9.55 -11.46
CA VAL A 119 12.09 -9.83 -12.89
C VAL A 119 13.52 -10.27 -13.22
N SER A 120 14.55 -9.65 -12.63
CA SER A 120 15.94 -10.04 -12.90
C SER A 120 16.25 -11.48 -12.48
N ASN A 121 15.64 -11.95 -11.39
CA ASN A 121 15.78 -13.32 -10.90
C ASN A 121 15.00 -14.33 -11.74
N LYS A 122 13.79 -13.98 -12.19
CA LYS A 122 12.92 -14.90 -12.96
C LYS A 122 13.24 -14.98 -14.44
N TYR A 123 13.74 -13.90 -15.03
CA TYR A 123 13.96 -13.81 -16.48
C TYR A 123 14.80 -14.96 -17.07
N PRO A 124 15.89 -15.44 -16.42
CA PRO A 124 16.67 -16.57 -16.92
C PRO A 124 15.88 -17.86 -17.11
N ASP A 125 14.81 -18.06 -16.32
CA ASP A 125 13.98 -19.27 -16.36
C ASP A 125 12.86 -19.19 -17.41
N LEU A 126 12.65 -18.01 -18.01
CA LEU A 126 11.61 -17.79 -19.01
C LEU A 126 12.05 -18.19 -20.42
N THR A 127 11.14 -18.81 -21.18
CA THR A 127 11.36 -19.14 -22.59
C THR A 127 11.09 -17.92 -23.47
N THR A 128 12.10 -17.06 -23.67
CA THR A 128 11.95 -15.77 -24.37
C THR A 128 12.39 -15.77 -25.84
N LYS A 129 13.04 -16.85 -26.32
CA LYS A 129 13.59 -16.90 -27.69
C LYS A 129 12.56 -16.71 -28.80
N SER A 130 11.30 -17.06 -28.55
CA SER A 130 10.17 -16.91 -29.48
C SER A 130 9.46 -15.56 -29.37
N HIS A 131 9.82 -14.71 -28.41
CA HIS A 131 9.09 -13.49 -28.08
C HIS A 131 10.02 -12.27 -28.20
N PRO A 132 10.12 -11.66 -29.39
CA PRO A 132 11.15 -10.66 -29.66
C PRO A 132 10.95 -9.32 -28.94
N PHE A 133 9.73 -9.03 -28.50
CA PHE A 133 9.41 -7.85 -27.68
C PHE A 133 9.59 -8.09 -26.17
N VAL A 134 9.91 -9.33 -25.77
CA VAL A 134 10.09 -9.69 -24.37
C VAL A 134 11.56 -9.58 -23.98
N SER A 135 11.82 -8.83 -22.93
CA SER A 135 13.13 -8.63 -22.32
C SER A 135 12.93 -8.37 -20.83
N THR A 136 14.03 -8.39 -20.07
CA THR A 136 14.00 -7.99 -18.65
C THR A 136 13.35 -6.61 -18.48
N PHE A 137 13.62 -5.65 -19.37
CA PHE A 137 13.06 -4.30 -19.25
C PHE A 137 11.57 -4.23 -19.59
N THR A 138 11.12 -4.87 -20.66
CA THR A 138 9.68 -4.85 -21.02
C THR A 138 8.81 -5.58 -19.99
N LEU A 139 9.34 -6.59 -19.30
CA LEU A 139 8.66 -7.22 -18.16
C LEU A 139 8.59 -6.31 -16.93
N VAL A 140 9.63 -5.52 -16.64
CA VAL A 140 9.56 -4.51 -15.58
C VAL A 140 8.56 -3.42 -15.95
N ALA A 141 8.57 -2.94 -17.21
CA ALA A 141 7.60 -1.98 -17.72
C ALA A 141 6.16 -2.50 -17.55
N TYR A 142 5.93 -3.77 -17.87
CA TYR A 142 4.63 -4.43 -17.69
C TYR A 142 4.18 -4.42 -16.24
N GLN A 143 5.04 -4.80 -15.28
CA GLN A 143 4.70 -4.75 -13.85
C GLN A 143 4.42 -3.33 -13.36
N GLN A 144 5.18 -2.33 -13.84
CA GLN A 144 4.92 -0.92 -13.53
C GLN A 144 3.55 -0.45 -14.07
N ILE A 145 3.24 -0.78 -15.32
CA ILE A 145 1.96 -0.44 -15.94
C ILE A 145 0.82 -1.07 -15.13
N LEU A 146 0.89 -2.36 -14.79
CA LEU A 146 -0.14 -3.01 -13.96
C LEU A 146 -0.31 -2.36 -12.58
N PHE A 147 0.80 -1.99 -11.94
CA PHE A 147 0.75 -1.29 -10.65
C PHE A 147 0.06 0.08 -10.78
N ASN A 148 0.42 0.86 -11.81
CA ASN A 148 -0.20 2.16 -12.07
C ASN A 148 -1.68 2.03 -12.48
N SER A 149 -2.03 0.98 -13.22
CA SER A 149 -3.42 0.64 -13.56
C SER A 149 -4.24 0.33 -12.32
N PHE A 150 -3.65 -0.36 -11.34
CA PHE A 150 -4.33 -0.61 -10.06
C PHE A 150 -4.64 0.69 -9.31
N LEU A 151 -3.71 1.66 -9.31
CA LEU A 151 -3.96 3.00 -8.74
C LEU A 151 -5.10 3.71 -9.48
N LEU A 152 -5.19 3.57 -10.80
CA LEU A 152 -6.29 4.14 -11.60
C LEU A 152 -7.63 3.49 -11.26
N ILE A 153 -7.67 2.16 -11.15
CA ILE A 153 -8.88 1.41 -10.81
C ILE A 153 -9.38 1.80 -9.41
N CYS A 154 -8.47 1.90 -8.44
CA CYS A 154 -8.81 2.36 -7.09
C CYS A 154 -9.39 3.78 -7.12
N ASP A 155 -8.78 4.68 -7.90
CA ASP A 155 -9.29 6.04 -8.08
C ASP A 155 -10.69 6.07 -8.72
N LEU A 156 -10.92 5.24 -9.73
CA LEU A 156 -12.18 5.21 -10.48
C LEU A 156 -13.37 4.62 -9.73
N TYR A 157 -13.13 3.64 -8.85
CA TYR A 157 -14.18 2.79 -8.29
C TYR A 157 -14.24 2.73 -6.77
N SER A 158 -13.19 3.13 -6.04
CA SER A 158 -13.15 3.00 -4.57
C SER A 158 -13.58 4.26 -3.81
N ARG A 159 -13.84 5.37 -4.52
CA ARG A 159 -14.32 6.65 -3.97
C ARG A 159 -15.66 7.05 -4.60
N ASP A 160 -16.40 7.91 -3.92
CA ASP A 160 -17.73 8.37 -4.38
C ASP A 160 -17.66 9.15 -5.71
N GLN A 161 -16.62 9.97 -5.87
CA GLN A 161 -16.35 10.73 -7.10
C GLN A 161 -14.90 10.54 -7.49
N ALA A 162 -14.66 9.97 -8.68
CA ALA A 162 -13.32 9.80 -9.25
C ALA A 162 -12.56 11.13 -9.29
N SER A 163 -11.22 11.09 -9.17
CA SER A 163 -10.39 12.29 -9.23
C SER A 163 -10.45 12.98 -10.60
N PHE A 164 -10.01 14.23 -10.67
CA PHE A 164 -9.97 15.00 -11.92
C PHE A 164 -9.24 14.27 -13.05
N PHE A 165 -8.10 13.63 -12.75
CA PHE A 165 -7.34 12.85 -13.72
C PHE A 165 -8.07 11.56 -14.12
N ALA A 166 -8.53 10.78 -13.14
CA ALA A 166 -9.17 9.50 -13.40
C ALA A 166 -10.50 9.64 -14.17
N GLN A 167 -11.31 10.68 -13.90
CA GLN A 167 -12.58 10.91 -14.61
C GLN A 167 -12.43 10.93 -16.14
N ARG A 168 -11.28 11.36 -16.67
CA ARG A 168 -11.02 11.39 -18.11
C ARG A 168 -11.05 10.00 -18.75
N TYR A 169 -10.73 8.94 -18.00
CA TYR A 169 -10.79 7.56 -18.50
C TYR A 169 -12.22 7.04 -18.69
N LYS A 170 -13.21 7.61 -17.99
CA LYS A 170 -14.63 7.27 -18.20
C LYS A 170 -15.24 8.01 -19.41
N ASN A 171 -14.68 9.15 -19.79
CA ASN A 171 -15.29 10.06 -20.77
C ASN A 171 -14.70 9.93 -22.18
N VAL A 172 -13.54 9.29 -22.34
CA VAL A 172 -12.85 9.14 -23.64
C VAL A 172 -12.83 7.67 -24.05
N SER A 173 -13.38 7.35 -25.23
CA SER A 173 -13.52 5.95 -25.70
C SER A 173 -12.21 5.18 -25.69
N GLN A 174 -11.15 5.72 -26.29
CA GLN A 174 -9.84 5.05 -26.36
C GLN A 174 -9.23 4.75 -24.99
N LYS A 175 -9.45 5.63 -24.01
CA LYS A 175 -8.99 5.42 -22.63
C LYS A 175 -9.78 4.33 -21.93
N MET A 176 -11.08 4.24 -22.21
CA MET A 176 -11.92 3.16 -21.71
C MET A 176 -11.55 1.82 -22.37
N ASP A 177 -11.22 1.81 -23.66
CA ASP A 177 -10.73 0.61 -24.35
C ASP A 177 -9.39 0.14 -23.76
N LEU A 178 -8.46 1.07 -23.48
CA LEU A 178 -7.24 0.76 -22.75
C LEU A 178 -7.54 0.20 -21.35
N LEU A 179 -8.43 0.85 -20.58
CA LEU A 179 -8.78 0.38 -19.24
C LEU A 179 -9.33 -1.05 -19.26
N THR A 180 -10.16 -1.37 -20.25
CA THR A 180 -10.69 -2.73 -20.44
C THR A 180 -9.57 -3.73 -20.71
N LYS A 181 -8.65 -3.40 -21.64
CA LYS A 181 -7.46 -4.25 -21.91
C LYS A 181 -6.59 -4.44 -20.67
N LEU A 182 -6.41 -3.40 -19.85
CA LEU A 182 -5.63 -3.46 -18.61
C LEU A 182 -6.29 -4.35 -17.55
N LEU A 183 -7.62 -4.37 -17.47
CA LEU A 183 -8.37 -5.25 -16.58
C LEU A 183 -8.26 -6.73 -16.99
N ASP A 184 -8.08 -7.00 -18.29
CA ASP A 184 -7.90 -8.36 -18.83
C ASP A 184 -6.44 -8.87 -18.75
N CYS A 185 -5.49 -8.03 -18.36
CA CYS A 185 -4.08 -8.40 -18.28
C CYS A 185 -3.80 -9.40 -17.14
N HIS A 186 -2.86 -10.32 -17.39
CA HIS A 186 -2.42 -11.29 -16.39
C HIS A 186 -1.55 -10.65 -15.30
N ILE A 187 -1.96 -10.73 -14.04
CA ILE A 187 -1.19 -10.22 -12.90
C ILE A 187 -0.15 -11.28 -12.47
N PRO A 188 1.16 -10.98 -12.49
CA PRO A 188 2.18 -11.88 -11.96
C PRO A 188 2.00 -12.09 -10.45
N GLN A 189 2.27 -13.30 -9.97
CA GLN A 189 2.07 -13.68 -8.55
C GLN A 189 2.84 -12.77 -7.57
N GLU A 190 4.03 -12.29 -7.93
CA GLU A 190 4.80 -11.36 -7.07
C GLU A 190 4.11 -10.02 -6.88
N LEU A 191 3.37 -9.58 -7.90
CA LEU A 191 2.67 -8.31 -7.91
C LEU A 191 1.35 -8.43 -7.15
N GLU A 192 0.67 -9.58 -7.21
CA GLU A 192 -0.57 -9.84 -6.48
C GLU A 192 -0.44 -9.57 -4.97
N LEU A 193 0.67 -10.03 -4.36
CA LEU A 193 0.95 -9.75 -2.95
C LEU A 193 1.06 -8.25 -2.68
N LEU A 194 1.76 -7.51 -3.54
CA LEU A 194 1.93 -6.07 -3.39
C LEU A 194 0.60 -5.32 -3.57
N LEU A 195 -0.20 -5.69 -4.58
CA LEU A 195 -1.49 -5.05 -4.85
C LEU A 195 -2.51 -5.32 -3.74
N SER A 196 -2.54 -6.53 -3.18
CA SER A 196 -3.45 -6.86 -2.08
C SER A 196 -3.16 -6.04 -0.81
N GLN A 197 -1.89 -5.73 -0.55
CA GLN A 197 -1.49 -4.87 0.57
C GLN A 197 -1.76 -3.38 0.33
N LEU A 198 -1.84 -2.97 -0.94
CA LEU A 198 -2.12 -1.60 -1.33
C LEU A 198 -3.62 -1.33 -1.45
N ALA A 199 -4.49 -2.34 -1.31
CA ALA A 199 -5.92 -2.19 -1.48
C ALA A 199 -6.50 -1.07 -0.60
N PRO A 200 -7.56 -0.37 -1.05
CA PRO A 200 -8.22 0.65 -0.25
C PRO A 200 -8.67 0.10 1.12
N THR A 201 -8.40 0.85 2.19
CA THR A 201 -8.76 0.44 3.55
C THR A 201 -9.49 1.54 4.30
N TYR A 202 -10.30 1.14 5.28
CA TYR A 202 -10.95 2.06 6.21
C TYR A 202 -10.13 2.17 7.50
N ASP A 203 -10.19 3.32 8.15
CA ASP A 203 -9.69 3.43 9.52
C ASP A 203 -10.54 2.52 10.44
N PRO A 204 -9.93 1.58 11.19
CA PRO A 204 -10.68 0.67 12.06
C PRO A 204 -11.43 1.40 13.19
N GLN A 205 -10.96 2.60 13.54
CA GLN A 205 -11.58 3.47 14.53
C GLN A 205 -12.58 4.44 13.87
N ARG A 206 -12.32 4.93 12.66
CA ARG A 206 -13.19 5.92 11.98
C ARG A 206 -13.68 5.38 10.64
N LYS A 207 -14.82 4.68 10.61
CA LYS A 207 -15.26 3.94 9.41
C LYS A 207 -15.63 4.84 8.24
N LEU A 208 -15.87 6.12 8.48
CA LEU A 208 -16.12 7.13 7.45
C LEU A 208 -14.85 7.66 6.78
N MET A 209 -13.66 7.30 7.29
CA MET A 209 -12.38 7.67 6.67
C MET A 209 -11.85 6.50 5.83
N THR A 210 -11.74 6.73 4.53
CA THR A 210 -11.22 5.74 3.57
C THR A 210 -9.87 6.20 3.03
N PHE A 211 -8.87 5.33 3.11
CA PHE A 211 -7.58 5.53 2.46
C PHE A 211 -7.61 4.88 1.10
N VAL A 212 -7.47 5.67 0.04
CA VAL A 212 -7.51 5.19 -1.35
C VAL A 212 -6.14 5.41 -1.98
N PRO A 213 -5.46 4.34 -2.44
CA PRO A 213 -4.23 4.49 -3.19
C PRO A 213 -4.52 5.15 -4.54
N SER A 214 -3.93 6.30 -4.82
CA SER A 214 -4.24 7.04 -6.05
C SER A 214 -3.16 8.04 -6.43
N LEU A 215 -3.33 8.65 -7.61
CA LEU A 215 -2.53 9.77 -8.09
C LEU A 215 -3.34 11.07 -8.14
N ALA A 216 -4.41 11.16 -7.35
CA ALA A 216 -5.28 12.33 -7.34
C ALA A 216 -4.58 13.61 -6.84
N GLY A 217 -3.60 13.45 -5.94
CA GLY A 217 -2.79 14.53 -5.38
C GLY A 217 -1.47 14.79 -6.12
N PHE A 218 -1.32 14.25 -7.32
CA PHE A 218 -0.08 14.34 -8.08
C PHE A 218 0.26 15.77 -8.46
N ASP A 219 1.52 16.15 -8.22
CA ASP A 219 2.13 17.38 -8.73
C ASP A 219 3.50 17.04 -9.31
N PHE A 220 3.65 17.23 -10.63
CA PHE A 220 4.87 16.86 -11.34
C PHE A 220 6.12 17.51 -10.74
N ASN A 221 6.04 18.78 -10.30
CA ASN A 221 7.21 19.49 -9.77
C ASN A 221 7.64 18.97 -8.39
N LEU A 222 6.69 18.49 -7.58
CA LEU A 222 6.94 17.96 -6.24
C LEU A 222 7.27 16.46 -6.25
N ASP A 223 6.72 15.73 -7.22
CA ASP A 223 6.85 14.28 -7.32
C ASP A 223 7.92 13.83 -8.32
N LEU A 224 8.57 14.75 -9.04
CA LEU A 224 9.72 14.45 -9.86
C LEU A 224 10.81 13.76 -9.02
N GLY A 225 11.23 12.58 -9.48
CA GLY A 225 12.20 11.72 -8.77
C GLY A 225 11.58 10.78 -7.73
N ARG A 226 10.29 10.88 -7.42
CA ARG A 226 9.51 9.82 -6.74
C ARG A 226 8.77 8.92 -7.73
N ILE A 227 8.50 9.47 -8.92
CA ILE A 227 7.93 8.73 -10.04
C ILE A 227 9.00 8.10 -10.92
N VAL A 228 8.74 6.89 -11.40
CA VAL A 228 9.58 6.18 -12.36
C VAL A 228 8.72 5.74 -13.55
N PRO A 229 8.78 6.44 -14.69
CA PRO A 229 7.93 6.13 -15.84
C PRO A 229 8.32 4.80 -16.52
N PRO A 230 7.35 3.93 -16.90
CA PRO A 230 7.62 2.69 -17.63
C PRO A 230 8.25 2.92 -19.00
N GLN A 231 8.08 4.11 -19.58
CA GLN A 231 8.72 4.56 -20.82
C GLN A 231 10.24 4.38 -20.78
N MET A 232 10.87 4.59 -19.62
CA MET A 232 12.32 4.36 -19.46
C MET A 232 12.69 2.90 -19.76
N MET A 233 11.88 1.95 -19.30
CA MET A 233 12.18 0.53 -19.51
C MET A 233 11.91 0.11 -20.96
N ILE A 234 10.87 0.66 -21.59
CA ILE A 234 10.58 0.41 -23.00
C ILE A 234 11.67 1.01 -23.90
N LEU A 235 12.15 2.21 -23.57
CA LEU A 235 13.30 2.84 -24.21
C LEU A 235 14.58 2.00 -24.06
N ALA A 236 14.85 1.47 -22.86
CA ALA A 236 15.99 0.59 -22.63
C ALA A 236 15.96 -0.65 -23.54
N HIS A 237 14.80 -1.29 -23.66
CA HIS A 237 14.59 -2.40 -24.61
C HIS A 237 14.82 -1.97 -26.06
N HIS A 238 14.26 -0.83 -26.46
CA HIS A 238 14.42 -0.28 -27.81
C HIS A 238 15.89 -0.05 -28.16
N LEU A 239 16.67 0.49 -27.23
CA LEU A 239 18.10 0.74 -27.41
C LEU A 239 18.87 -0.58 -27.57
N LEU A 240 18.59 -1.59 -26.75
CA LEU A 240 19.22 -2.90 -26.92
C LEU A 240 18.93 -3.54 -28.29
N ALA A 241 17.71 -3.40 -28.78
CA ALA A 241 17.34 -3.88 -30.11
C ALA A 241 18.02 -3.06 -31.23
N SER A 242 18.30 -1.78 -31.00
CA SER A 242 18.77 -0.84 -32.03
C SER A 242 20.29 -0.63 -32.11
N VAL A 243 21.03 -0.79 -31.02
CA VAL A 243 22.47 -0.45 -30.93
C VAL A 243 23.37 -1.49 -31.59
N ARG A 244 24.43 -1.08 -32.30
CA ARG A 244 25.38 -1.98 -32.99
C ARG A 244 26.09 -2.94 -32.02
N THR A 245 26.38 -4.16 -32.47
CA THR A 245 26.95 -5.27 -31.66
C THR A 245 28.30 -4.96 -31.02
N ASN A 246 29.07 -4.04 -31.59
CA ASN A 246 30.38 -3.61 -31.09
C ASN A 246 30.34 -2.33 -30.24
N SER A 247 29.16 -1.87 -29.84
CA SER A 247 29.05 -0.64 -29.05
C SER A 247 29.48 -0.88 -27.61
N GLU A 248 30.23 0.05 -27.06
CA GLU A 248 30.67 -0.02 -25.66
C GLU A 248 29.47 0.16 -24.72
N PRO A 249 29.37 -0.63 -23.63
CA PRO A 249 28.29 -0.52 -22.65
C PRO A 249 28.12 0.90 -22.09
N GLU A 250 29.22 1.63 -21.87
CA GLU A 250 29.19 3.02 -21.42
C GLU A 250 28.51 3.95 -22.43
N THR A 251 28.72 3.73 -23.73
CA THR A 251 28.06 4.48 -24.80
C THR A 251 26.55 4.19 -24.83
N ILE A 252 26.14 2.94 -24.57
CA ILE A 252 24.73 2.56 -24.48
C ILE A 252 24.07 3.25 -23.29
N LEU A 253 24.72 3.20 -22.13
CA LEU A 253 24.24 3.83 -20.90
C LEU A 253 24.13 5.35 -21.04
N ARG A 254 25.13 6.00 -21.67
CA ARG A 254 25.08 7.42 -21.99
C ARG A 254 23.91 7.77 -22.93
N THR A 255 23.70 6.96 -23.96
CA THR A 255 22.59 7.14 -24.90
C THR A 255 21.24 7.00 -24.20
N PHE A 256 21.14 6.04 -23.27
CA PHE A 256 19.96 5.84 -22.45
C PHE A 256 19.66 7.07 -21.58
N TYR A 257 20.64 7.57 -20.81
CA TYR A 257 20.43 8.72 -19.92
C TYR A 257 20.11 10.02 -20.65
N ALA A 258 20.53 10.17 -21.91
CA ALA A 258 20.29 11.36 -22.72
C ALA A 258 19.00 11.30 -23.56
N ALA A 259 18.37 10.13 -23.68
CA ALA A 259 17.20 9.97 -24.53
C ALA A 259 15.96 10.64 -23.93
N PRO A 260 15.11 11.29 -24.74
CA PRO A 260 13.92 11.98 -24.26
C PRO A 260 12.85 10.98 -23.80
N ILE A 261 12.21 11.26 -22.66
CA ILE A 261 11.03 10.54 -22.15
C ILE A 261 9.79 11.43 -22.22
N LEU A 262 9.95 12.70 -21.88
CA LEU A 262 8.89 13.67 -21.72
C LEU A 262 9.43 15.05 -22.06
N THR A 263 8.63 15.87 -22.75
CA THR A 263 8.91 17.31 -22.90
C THR A 263 7.81 18.09 -22.21
N VAL A 264 8.17 19.06 -21.39
CA VAL A 264 7.21 19.97 -20.73
C VAL A 264 7.64 21.39 -21.02
N ASN A 265 6.78 22.18 -21.69
CA ASN A 265 7.18 23.39 -22.38
C ASN A 265 8.34 23.10 -23.37
N GLU A 266 9.53 23.64 -23.07
CA GLU A 266 10.78 23.48 -23.82
C GLU A 266 11.81 22.61 -23.07
N VAL A 267 11.46 22.09 -21.89
CA VAL A 267 12.36 21.31 -21.06
C VAL A 267 12.20 19.83 -21.38
N VAL A 268 13.29 19.19 -21.81
CA VAL A 268 13.33 17.76 -22.09
C VAL A 268 13.75 16.99 -20.84
N TYR A 269 12.84 16.17 -20.34
CA TYR A 269 13.09 15.22 -19.26
C TYR A 269 13.53 13.88 -19.84
N THR A 270 14.60 13.35 -19.26
CA THR A 270 15.29 12.13 -19.69
C THR A 270 15.41 11.16 -18.50
N PRO A 271 15.81 9.88 -18.70
CA PRO A 271 16.00 8.94 -17.60
C PRO A 271 16.96 9.44 -16.53
N SER A 272 17.91 10.32 -16.88
CA SER A 272 18.84 10.91 -15.92
C SER A 272 18.14 11.74 -14.85
N HIS A 273 17.10 12.49 -15.22
CA HIS A 273 16.32 13.30 -14.29
C HIS A 273 15.55 12.43 -13.28
N PHE A 274 14.98 11.30 -13.72
CA PHE A 274 14.21 10.40 -12.86
C PHE A 274 15.09 9.52 -11.97
N LEU A 275 16.26 9.11 -12.45
CA LEU A 275 17.19 8.27 -11.70
C LEU A 275 18.22 9.08 -10.90
N GLY A 276 18.27 10.40 -11.04
CA GLY A 276 19.28 11.24 -10.39
C GLY A 276 20.69 11.04 -10.95
N ALA A 277 20.81 10.77 -12.25
CA ALA A 277 22.08 10.87 -12.98
C ALA A 277 22.22 12.28 -13.56
N TYR A 278 23.44 12.79 -13.66
CA TYR A 278 23.73 14.06 -14.32
C TYR A 278 24.81 13.87 -15.38
N PHE A 279 25.03 14.89 -16.20
CA PHE A 279 26.14 14.89 -17.15
C PHE A 279 27.20 15.87 -16.65
N ASP A 280 28.46 15.46 -16.65
CA ASP A 280 29.55 16.38 -16.33
C ASP A 280 29.76 17.42 -17.47
N ILE A 281 30.71 18.32 -17.27
CA ILE A 281 31.09 19.36 -18.23
C ILE A 281 31.49 18.77 -19.59
N ASN A 282 31.91 17.51 -19.64
CA ASN A 282 32.30 16.79 -20.86
C ASN A 282 31.16 15.93 -21.43
N GLN A 283 29.93 16.11 -20.96
CA GLN A 283 28.77 15.28 -21.30
C GLN A 283 28.95 13.79 -21.03
N ARG A 284 29.79 13.44 -20.06
CA ARG A 284 29.89 12.07 -19.55
C ARG A 284 28.81 11.87 -18.50
N PRO A 285 28.02 10.79 -18.58
CA PRO A 285 27.06 10.48 -17.54
C PRO A 285 27.83 10.27 -16.24
N THR A 286 27.65 11.21 -15.31
CA THR A 286 28.22 11.16 -13.99
C THR A 286 27.08 10.95 -13.03
N ASN A 287 27.15 9.86 -12.29
CA ASN A 287 26.07 9.48 -11.41
C ASN A 287 26.19 10.25 -10.11
N HIS A 288 25.11 10.91 -9.69
CA HIS A 288 25.01 11.22 -8.26
C HIS A 288 24.99 9.86 -7.54
N PRO A 289 25.82 9.65 -6.49
CA PRO A 289 25.75 8.43 -5.70
C PRO A 289 24.39 8.39 -5.02
N ASN A 290 23.44 7.71 -5.63
CA ASN A 290 22.11 7.53 -5.13
C ASN A 290 21.73 6.05 -5.26
N TRP A 291 21.07 5.55 -4.22
CA TRP A 291 20.75 4.14 -4.08
C TRP A 291 19.87 3.63 -5.23
N LEU A 292 18.99 4.48 -5.79
CA LEU A 292 18.10 4.12 -6.89
C LEU A 292 18.87 3.80 -8.17
N ASN A 293 19.74 4.73 -8.59
CA ASN A 293 20.55 4.56 -9.79
C ASN A 293 21.54 3.41 -9.65
N SER A 294 22.22 3.28 -8.50
CA SER A 294 23.13 2.16 -8.26
C SER A 294 22.44 0.80 -8.37
N ARG A 295 21.20 0.68 -7.86
CA ARG A 295 20.41 -0.55 -7.98
C ARG A 295 19.96 -0.80 -9.42
N PHE A 296 19.56 0.25 -10.14
CA PHE A 296 19.21 0.17 -11.55
C PHE A 296 20.38 -0.32 -12.40
N GLU A 297 21.56 0.30 -12.27
CA GLU A 297 22.76 -0.07 -13.04
C GLU A 297 23.23 -1.50 -12.78
N ASN A 298 23.07 -1.99 -11.54
CA ASN A 298 23.36 -3.39 -11.19
C ASN A 298 22.50 -4.39 -11.98
N VAL A 299 21.30 -4.00 -12.42
CA VAL A 299 20.45 -4.81 -13.30
C VAL A 299 20.75 -4.50 -14.76
N PHE A 300 20.91 -3.24 -15.10
CA PHE A 300 21.08 -2.76 -16.48
C PHE A 300 22.37 -3.27 -17.13
N ASN A 301 23.51 -3.18 -16.44
CA ASN A 301 24.81 -3.56 -16.99
C ASN A 301 24.91 -5.06 -17.35
N PRO A 302 24.51 -6.01 -16.48
CA PRO A 302 24.47 -7.43 -16.85
C PRO A 302 23.48 -7.73 -17.98
N VAL A 303 22.34 -7.02 -18.03
CA VAL A 303 21.34 -7.21 -19.09
C VAL A 303 21.88 -6.75 -20.44
N ILE A 304 22.59 -5.61 -20.52
CA ILE A 304 23.30 -5.19 -21.74
C ILE A 304 24.27 -6.28 -22.19
N GLY A 305 25.13 -6.76 -21.27
CA GLY A 305 26.15 -7.76 -21.59
C GLY A 305 25.54 -9.03 -22.21
N ARG A 306 24.43 -9.53 -21.65
CA ARG A 306 23.70 -10.69 -22.21
C ARG A 306 23.01 -10.36 -23.53
N ALA A 307 22.34 -9.21 -23.62
CA ALA A 307 21.58 -8.81 -24.80
C ALA A 307 22.46 -8.61 -26.03
N LEU A 308 23.69 -8.09 -25.86
CA LEU A 308 24.66 -7.98 -26.96
C LEU A 308 25.01 -9.34 -27.58
N ILE A 309 24.94 -10.43 -26.81
CA ILE A 309 25.18 -11.80 -27.27
C ILE A 309 23.92 -12.40 -27.92
N GLN A 310 22.72 -12.09 -27.39
CA GLN A 310 21.44 -12.68 -27.81
C GLN A 310 20.66 -11.85 -28.85
N ARG A 311 21.24 -10.75 -29.35
CA ARG A 311 20.55 -9.70 -30.13
C ARG A 311 19.71 -10.14 -31.34
N PRO A 312 20.01 -11.19 -32.13
CA PRO A 312 19.18 -11.53 -33.28
C PRO A 312 17.73 -11.90 -32.92
N THR A 313 17.41 -12.06 -31.63
CA THR A 313 16.07 -12.42 -31.16
C THR A 313 15.22 -11.23 -30.69
N LEU A 314 15.72 -9.98 -30.66
CA LEU A 314 14.95 -8.82 -30.16
C LEU A 314 14.41 -7.92 -31.27
N ALA A 315 13.16 -7.49 -31.14
CA ALA A 315 12.50 -6.52 -32.00
C ALA A 315 12.47 -5.13 -31.35
N LYS A 316 12.26 -4.09 -32.17
CA LYS A 316 12.22 -2.71 -31.67
C LYS A 316 10.81 -2.38 -31.18
N ALA A 317 10.64 -2.09 -29.89
CA ALA A 317 9.45 -1.42 -29.38
C ALA A 317 9.63 0.10 -29.53
N ARG A 318 8.93 0.75 -30.46
CA ARG A 318 9.01 2.21 -30.61
C ARG A 318 8.01 2.86 -29.66
N MET A 319 8.44 3.98 -29.08
CA MET A 319 7.61 4.82 -28.24
C MET A 319 7.94 6.26 -28.54
N ILE A 320 6.89 7.07 -28.70
CA ILE A 320 6.99 8.50 -28.91
C ILE A 320 6.96 9.18 -27.54
N PRO A 321 7.96 10.01 -27.21
CA PRO A 321 7.97 10.79 -25.97
C PRO A 321 6.74 11.69 -25.90
N SER A 322 6.09 11.76 -24.73
CA SER A 322 4.95 12.65 -24.51
C SER A 322 5.42 14.11 -24.47
N ALA A 323 4.57 15.04 -24.91
CA ALA A 323 4.81 16.47 -24.82
C ALA A 323 3.61 17.15 -24.16
N TYR A 324 3.87 18.05 -23.22
CA TYR A 324 2.87 18.84 -22.52
C TYR A 324 3.26 20.31 -22.54
N ASP A 325 2.26 21.18 -22.62
CA ASP A 325 2.50 22.62 -22.62
C ASP A 325 2.97 23.07 -21.24
N ALA A 326 2.28 22.71 -20.14
CA ALA A 326 2.70 23.05 -18.80
C ALA A 326 2.79 21.83 -17.84
N PRO A 327 3.51 21.92 -16.71
CA PRO A 327 3.56 20.85 -15.72
C PRO A 327 2.18 20.49 -15.15
N GLU A 328 1.27 21.45 -15.04
CA GLU A 328 -0.09 21.24 -14.53
C GLU A 328 -0.98 20.46 -15.52
N ASP A 329 -0.60 20.41 -16.81
CA ASP A 329 -1.34 19.69 -17.85
C ASP A 329 -1.03 18.19 -17.87
N ILE A 330 0.00 17.76 -17.13
CA ILE A 330 0.43 16.37 -17.08
C ILE A 330 -0.61 15.54 -16.35
N ASP A 331 -1.34 14.71 -17.09
CA ASP A 331 -2.16 13.66 -16.50
C ASP A 331 -1.24 12.51 -16.05
N PRO A 332 -1.14 12.23 -14.73
CA PRO A 332 -0.24 11.21 -14.21
C PRO A 332 -0.61 9.81 -14.68
N TYR A 333 -1.89 9.54 -14.97
CA TYR A 333 -2.31 8.24 -15.46
C TYR A 333 -1.95 8.07 -16.93
N GLU A 334 -2.08 9.12 -17.76
CA GLU A 334 -1.60 9.05 -19.14
C GLU A 334 -0.08 8.85 -19.17
N PHE A 335 0.64 9.65 -18.37
CA PHE A 335 2.09 9.59 -18.29
C PHE A 335 2.54 8.21 -17.77
N LEU A 336 2.02 7.72 -16.66
CA LEU A 336 2.52 6.49 -16.04
C LEU A 336 1.96 5.20 -16.65
N LEU A 337 0.95 5.27 -17.51
CA LEU A 337 0.49 4.17 -18.36
C LEU A 337 1.10 4.21 -19.77
N ALA A 338 1.96 5.20 -20.04
CA ALA A 338 2.54 5.45 -21.36
C ALA A 338 1.47 5.59 -22.47
N PHE A 339 0.30 6.14 -22.12
CA PHE A 339 -0.78 6.38 -23.04
C PHE A 339 -0.49 7.64 -23.87
N SER A 340 -0.51 7.51 -25.19
CA SER A 340 -0.70 8.64 -26.11
C SER A 340 -1.39 8.12 -27.37
N GLU A 341 -2.13 8.98 -28.07
CA GLU A 341 -2.78 8.60 -29.34
C GLU A 341 -1.77 8.03 -30.34
N ASP A 342 -0.57 8.63 -30.40
CA ASP A 342 0.52 8.17 -31.27
C ASP A 342 1.09 6.79 -30.88
N ASN A 343 1.02 6.42 -29.60
CA ASN A 343 1.50 5.15 -29.08
C ASN A 343 0.42 4.05 -29.14
N ILE A 344 -0.88 4.40 -29.18
CA ILE A 344 -2.01 3.44 -29.26
C ILE A 344 -2.22 2.90 -30.66
N GLY A 345 -1.96 3.70 -31.71
CA GLY A 345 -2.12 3.27 -33.11
C GLY A 345 -1.31 2.03 -33.48
N TRP A 346 -0.29 1.67 -32.69
CA TRP A 346 0.49 0.44 -32.85
C TRP A 346 -0.15 -0.79 -32.21
N ILE A 347 -1.02 -0.63 -31.20
CA ILE A 347 -1.66 -1.72 -30.44
C ILE A 347 -2.88 -2.29 -31.20
N GLU A 348 -3.41 -1.59 -32.20
CA GLU A 348 -4.55 -2.04 -33.02
C GLU A 348 -4.16 -2.66 -34.38
N LEU A 349 -2.86 -2.68 -34.72
CA LEU A 349 -2.35 -3.16 -36.00
C LEU A 349 -1.57 -4.50 -35.92
N GLU A 350 -1.56 -5.14 -34.77
CA GLU A 350 -1.12 -6.54 -34.56
C GLU A 350 -2.21 -7.32 -33.82
#